data_AF-E9DHB8-F1
#
_entry.id   AF-E9DHB8-F1
#
_cell.length_a   1.000
_cell.length_b   1.000
_cell.length_c   1.000
_cell.angle_alpha   90.00
_cell.angle_beta   90.00
_cell.angle_gamma   90.00
#
_symmetry.space_group_name_H-M   'P 1'
#
loop_
_entity.id
_entity.type
_entity.pdbx_description
1 polymer ?
#
loop_
_entity_poly.entity_id
_entity_poly.type
_entity_poly.pdbx_seq_one_letter_code
_entity_poly.pdbx_strand_id
1 'polypeptide(L)'
;IIDWQCASVEPAFYYADDAPDFAKVPPEGTSESSEEMLCSQAYELGWALLAPRLGETRKIDETLLRPFRYCHQTWRDGFVPFTHELMQLREAWKKLGFKKNCPIPALSQEEMRSYKEQLGIYNGMLEFRQDMVETLGVEGDGWVSEDHWEGVKKAHQYFYKTIMASMENDKDREELRTMWPFDQCQA
;
A
#
# COMPACT_ATOMS: atom_id res chain seq x y z
N ILE A 1 24.32 -19.37 -19.05
CA ILE A 1 22.89 -19.01 -19.12
C ILE A 1 22.81 -17.58 -18.60
N ILE A 2 22.41 -16.63 -19.43
CA ILE A 2 22.15 -15.26 -18.96
C ILE A 2 20.79 -15.33 -18.27
N ASP A 3 20.77 -15.03 -16.98
CA ASP A 3 19.52 -14.82 -16.25
C ASP A 3 18.91 -13.51 -16.76
N TRP A 4 17.98 -13.65 -17.69
CA TRP A 4 17.30 -12.53 -18.31
C TRP A 4 16.31 -11.85 -17.35
N GLN A 5 15.93 -12.49 -16.24
CA GLN A 5 15.15 -11.84 -15.19
C GLN A 5 16.01 -10.82 -14.43
N CYS A 6 17.32 -11.08 -14.28
CA CYS A 6 18.28 -10.13 -13.71
C CYS A 6 18.82 -9.08 -14.71
N ALA A 7 18.44 -9.15 -15.99
CA ALA A 7 18.89 -8.21 -17.03
C ALA A 7 17.91 -7.03 -17.25
N SER A 8 16.75 -7.03 -16.57
CA SER A 8 15.79 -5.93 -16.64
C SER A 8 16.34 -4.72 -15.90
N VAL A 9 16.60 -3.63 -16.63
CA VAL A 9 16.88 -2.34 -16.03
C VAL A 9 15.56 -1.79 -15.50
N GLU A 10 15.24 -2.12 -14.25
CA GLU A 10 14.07 -1.56 -13.58
C GLU A 10 14.28 -0.05 -13.37
N PRO A 11 13.23 0.76 -13.55
CA PRO A 11 13.32 2.18 -13.26
C PRO A 11 13.75 2.44 -11.81
N ALA A 12 14.60 3.46 -11.63
CA ALA A 12 15.11 3.86 -10.31
C ALA A 12 14.01 4.12 -9.27
N PHE A 13 12.80 4.51 -9.70
CA PHE A 13 11.68 4.83 -8.80
C PHE A 13 11.09 3.61 -8.08
N TYR A 14 11.39 2.39 -8.53
CA TYR A 14 10.99 1.17 -7.81
C TYR A 14 11.81 0.96 -6.55
N TYR A 15 13.10 1.30 -6.58
CA TYR A 15 14.00 1.14 -5.43
C TYR A 15 14.05 2.36 -4.51
N ALA A 16 13.55 3.50 -4.99
CA ALA A 16 13.57 4.76 -4.28
C ALA A 16 12.32 5.00 -3.42
N ASP A 17 11.29 4.16 -3.52
CA ASP A 17 9.98 4.38 -2.88
C ASP A 17 10.02 4.19 -1.35
N ASP A 18 10.70 3.13 -0.90
CA ASP A 18 10.62 2.73 0.51
C ASP A 18 11.48 3.62 1.42
N ALA A 19 10.99 3.82 2.63
CA ALA A 19 11.69 4.53 3.69
C ALA A 19 11.58 3.69 4.97
N PRO A 20 12.72 3.26 5.56
CA PRO A 20 12.70 2.49 6.77
C PRO A 20 12.10 3.32 7.91
N ASP A 21 11.51 2.64 8.89
CA ASP A 21 10.73 3.29 9.95
C ASP A 21 11.50 4.39 10.69
N PHE A 22 12.78 4.17 10.97
CA PHE A 22 13.64 5.16 11.64
C PHE A 22 13.92 6.43 10.82
N ALA A 23 13.64 6.41 9.51
CA ALA A 23 13.87 7.52 8.59
C ALA A 23 12.56 8.18 8.12
N LYS A 24 11.41 7.69 8.57
CA LYS A 24 10.11 8.30 8.24
C LYS A 24 10.03 9.70 8.86
N VAL A 25 9.50 10.65 8.11
CA VAL A 25 9.34 12.03 8.59
C VAL A 25 8.17 12.05 9.59
N PRO A 26 8.40 12.60 10.79
CA PRO A 26 7.36 12.85 11.79
C PRO A 26 6.15 13.60 11.24
N PRO A 27 4.90 13.20 11.54
CA PRO A 27 3.74 14.04 11.22
C PRO A 27 3.82 15.39 11.97
N GLU A 28 3.42 16.48 11.33
CA GLU A 28 3.47 17.81 11.95
C GLU A 28 2.61 17.88 13.23
N GLY A 29 3.25 18.17 14.38
CA GLY A 29 2.55 18.44 15.64
C GLY A 29 2.71 17.37 16.74
N THR A 30 3.38 16.25 16.48
CA THR A 30 3.83 15.33 17.53
C THR A 30 5.04 15.91 18.27
N SER A 31 5.08 15.80 19.61
CA SER A 31 6.24 16.23 20.40
C SER A 31 7.38 15.22 20.23
N GLU A 32 8.07 15.27 19.10
CA GLU A 32 9.06 14.23 18.76
C GLU A 32 10.46 14.53 19.28
N SER A 33 11.22 13.45 19.47
CA SER A 33 12.59 13.49 19.93
C SER A 33 13.47 14.17 18.87
N SER A 34 14.47 14.95 19.27
CA SER A 34 15.42 15.53 18.31
C SER A 34 16.18 14.46 17.50
N GLU A 35 16.15 13.19 17.93
CA GLU A 35 16.87 12.08 17.34
C GLU A 35 16.19 11.53 16.07
N GLU A 36 14.87 11.38 16.04
CA GLU A 36 14.12 10.91 14.85
C GLU A 36 14.26 11.89 13.67
N MET A 37 14.23 13.19 13.97
CA MET A 37 14.47 14.24 12.98
C MET A 37 15.91 14.21 12.44
N LEU A 38 16.90 13.88 13.29
CA LEU A 38 18.28 13.71 12.84
C LEU A 38 18.44 12.47 11.95
N CYS A 39 17.76 11.37 12.27
CA CYS A 39 17.79 10.13 11.48
C CYS A 39 17.23 10.33 10.07
N SER A 40 16.07 10.96 9.93
CA SER A 40 15.50 11.27 8.61
C SER A 40 16.40 12.20 7.78
N GLN A 41 16.98 13.24 8.40
CA GLN A 41 17.94 14.11 7.71
C GLN A 41 19.21 13.38 7.28
N ALA A 42 19.79 12.57 8.16
CA ALA A 42 20.98 11.77 7.85
C ALA A 42 20.69 10.77 6.71
N TYR A 43 19.51 10.17 6.70
CA TYR A 43 19.06 9.26 5.65
C TYR A 43 18.98 9.95 4.28
N GLU A 44 18.35 11.13 4.22
CA GLU A 44 18.26 11.91 2.97
C GLU A 44 19.63 12.40 2.47
N LEU A 45 20.52 12.81 3.38
CA LEU A 45 21.92 13.14 3.03
C LEU A 45 22.69 11.91 2.52
N GLY A 46 22.44 10.74 3.12
CA GLY A 46 23.01 9.47 2.70
C GLY A 46 22.66 9.13 1.25
N TRP A 47 21.39 9.29 0.87
CA TRP A 47 20.94 9.11 -0.52
C TRP A 47 21.64 10.06 -1.49
N ALA A 48 21.75 11.34 -1.13
CA ALA A 48 22.40 12.34 -1.96
C ALA A 48 23.90 12.04 -2.19
N LEU A 49 24.58 11.49 -1.19
CA LEU A 49 26.02 11.21 -1.24
C LEU A 49 26.35 9.85 -1.86
N LEU A 50 25.68 8.79 -1.41
CA LEU A 50 26.06 7.40 -1.72
C LEU A 50 25.36 6.87 -2.98
N ALA A 51 24.17 7.36 -3.28
CA ALA A 51 23.38 6.92 -4.42
C ALA A 51 22.61 8.08 -5.06
N PRO A 52 23.32 9.08 -5.64
CA PRO A 52 22.73 10.34 -6.08
C PRO A 52 21.61 10.16 -7.11
N ARG A 53 21.68 9.14 -7.97
CA ARG A 53 20.59 8.83 -8.92
C ARG A 53 19.29 8.43 -8.21
N LEU A 54 19.39 7.64 -7.16
CA LEU A 54 18.23 7.23 -6.36
C LEU A 54 17.75 8.40 -5.50
N GLY A 55 18.66 9.17 -4.91
CA GLY A 55 18.33 10.40 -4.18
C GLY A 55 17.57 11.45 -5.02
N GLU A 56 17.98 11.69 -6.28
CA GLU A 56 17.21 12.57 -7.18
C GLU A 56 15.85 11.98 -7.55
N THR A 57 15.75 10.66 -7.65
CA THR A 57 14.47 9.99 -7.95
C THR A 57 13.48 10.14 -6.79
N ARG A 58 13.94 10.09 -5.53
CA ARG A 58 13.13 10.32 -4.33
C ARG A 58 12.51 11.72 -4.26
N LYS A 59 13.10 12.70 -4.94
CA LYS A 59 12.60 14.09 -4.99
C LYS A 59 11.48 14.29 -6.02
N ILE A 60 11.23 13.30 -6.88
CA ILE A 60 10.13 13.38 -7.85
C ILE A 60 8.81 13.30 -7.08
N ASP A 61 7.84 14.13 -7.46
CA ASP A 61 6.50 14.11 -6.86
C ASP A 61 5.88 12.71 -7.04
N GLU A 62 5.57 12.08 -5.92
CA GLU A 62 5.01 10.75 -5.82
C GLU A 62 3.74 10.57 -6.67
N THR A 63 2.94 11.62 -6.82
CA THR A 63 1.72 11.61 -7.65
C THR A 63 2.02 11.31 -9.12
N LEU A 64 3.25 11.59 -9.60
CA LEU A 64 3.70 11.24 -10.94
C LEU A 64 4.14 9.77 -11.05
N LEU A 65 4.70 9.21 -9.98
CA LEU A 65 5.33 7.90 -9.98
C LEU A 65 4.35 6.77 -9.63
N ARG A 66 3.42 7.00 -8.70
CA ARG A 66 2.48 6.00 -8.21
C ARG A 66 1.69 5.29 -9.32
N PRO A 67 1.17 5.94 -10.38
CA PRO A 67 0.52 5.22 -11.47
C PRO A 67 1.39 4.11 -12.08
N PHE A 68 2.70 4.31 -12.18
CA PHE A 68 3.63 3.28 -12.67
C PHE A 68 3.85 2.15 -11.65
N ARG A 69 3.73 2.43 -10.35
CA ARG A 69 3.84 1.42 -9.29
C ARG A 69 2.57 0.57 -9.16
N TYR A 70 1.39 1.12 -9.46
CA TYR A 70 0.14 0.37 -9.33
C TYR A 70 -0.33 -0.32 -10.63
N CYS A 71 0.10 0.14 -11.81
CA CYS A 71 -0.42 -0.39 -13.08
C CYS A 71 -0.20 -1.90 -13.27
N HIS A 72 0.95 -2.42 -12.81
CA HIS A 72 1.30 -3.83 -12.93
C HIS A 72 0.69 -4.71 -11.81
N GLN A 73 0.11 -4.10 -10.79
CA GLN A 73 -0.50 -4.80 -9.64
C GLN A 73 -2.02 -4.95 -9.79
N THR A 74 -2.60 -4.47 -10.89
CA THR A 74 -4.05 -4.49 -11.13
C THR A 74 -4.66 -5.89 -11.16
N TRP A 75 -3.88 -6.92 -11.50
CA TRP A 75 -4.33 -8.32 -11.44
C TRP A 75 -4.40 -8.87 -10.00
N ARG A 76 -3.63 -8.29 -9.08
CA ARG A 76 -3.53 -8.70 -7.67
C ARG A 76 -4.44 -7.85 -6.78
N ASP A 77 -4.32 -6.53 -6.89
CA ASP A 77 -4.96 -5.56 -6.00
C ASP A 77 -6.24 -4.96 -6.62
N GLY A 78 -6.59 -5.38 -7.83
CA GLY A 78 -7.71 -4.83 -8.60
C GLY A 78 -7.40 -3.48 -9.24
N PHE A 79 -8.39 -2.93 -9.94
CA PHE A 79 -8.23 -1.67 -10.67
C PHE A 79 -8.44 -0.42 -9.79
N VAL A 80 -9.02 -0.56 -8.61
CA VAL A 80 -9.39 0.55 -7.71
C VAL A 80 -8.16 1.38 -7.29
N PRO A 81 -7.04 0.77 -6.83
CA PRO A 81 -5.87 1.54 -6.40
C PRO A 81 -5.22 2.27 -7.58
N PHE A 82 -5.09 1.61 -8.73
CA PHE A 82 -4.57 2.25 -9.92
C PHE A 82 -5.46 3.40 -10.41
N THR A 83 -6.78 3.23 -10.35
CA THR A 83 -7.74 4.30 -10.68
C THR A 83 -7.59 5.48 -9.72
N HIS A 84 -7.37 5.22 -8.44
CA HIS A 84 -7.08 6.26 -7.45
C HIS A 84 -5.85 7.08 -7.84
N GLU A 85 -4.74 6.43 -8.14
CA GLU A 85 -3.52 7.13 -8.51
C GLU A 85 -3.67 7.94 -9.81
N LEU A 86 -4.45 7.45 -10.78
CA LEU A 86 -4.78 8.22 -11.98
C LEU A 86 -5.63 9.47 -11.67
N MET A 87 -6.58 9.37 -10.73
CA MET A 87 -7.39 10.52 -10.31
C MET A 87 -6.54 11.54 -9.54
N GLN A 88 -5.66 11.09 -8.64
CA GLN A 88 -4.71 11.96 -7.94
C GLN A 88 -3.78 12.69 -8.92
N LEU A 89 -3.23 11.97 -9.91
CA LEU A 89 -2.41 12.57 -10.97
C LEU A 89 -3.20 13.59 -11.80
N ARG A 90 -4.47 13.31 -12.10
CA ARG A 90 -5.35 14.26 -12.80
C ARG A 90 -5.54 15.54 -12.00
N GLU A 91 -5.79 15.43 -10.69
CA GLU A 91 -5.98 16.59 -9.81
C GLU A 91 -4.69 17.40 -9.66
N ALA A 92 -3.55 16.73 -9.51
CA ALA A 92 -2.24 17.37 -9.40
C ALA A 92 -1.68 17.89 -10.74
N TRP A 93 -2.30 17.57 -11.88
CA TRP A 93 -1.73 17.80 -13.22
C TRP A 93 -1.22 19.23 -13.46
N LYS A 94 -2.00 20.24 -13.07
CA LYS A 94 -1.60 21.66 -13.19
C LYS A 94 -0.51 22.04 -12.19
N LYS A 95 -0.58 21.51 -10.96
CA LYS A 95 0.41 21.73 -9.90
C LYS A 95 1.78 21.17 -10.30
N LEU A 96 1.80 20.05 -11.01
CA LEU A 96 2.99 19.42 -11.58
C LEU A 96 3.60 20.21 -12.76
N GLY A 97 2.97 21.31 -13.19
CA GLY A 97 3.52 22.21 -14.22
C GLY A 97 3.25 21.79 -15.67
N PHE A 98 2.39 20.79 -15.91
CA PHE A 98 2.03 20.38 -17.26
C PHE A 98 1.17 21.44 -17.98
N LYS A 99 1.64 21.88 -19.15
CA LYS A 99 0.99 22.94 -19.95
C LYS A 99 -0.19 22.44 -20.79
N LYS A 100 -0.17 21.17 -21.19
CA LYS A 100 -1.23 20.56 -22.00
C LYS A 100 -2.36 20.06 -21.09
N ASN A 101 -3.55 19.92 -21.66
CA ASN A 101 -4.67 19.28 -20.97
C ASN A 101 -4.27 17.86 -20.53
N CYS A 102 -4.77 17.46 -19.35
CA CYS A 102 -4.54 16.13 -18.81
C CYS A 102 -5.15 15.07 -19.74
N PRO A 103 -4.39 14.05 -20.17
CA PRO A 103 -4.86 13.02 -21.08
C PRO A 103 -5.80 12.01 -20.42
N ILE A 104 -5.76 11.92 -19.09
CA ILE A 104 -6.68 11.08 -18.31
C ILE A 104 -8.10 11.67 -18.48
N PRO A 105 -9.14 10.89 -18.74
CA PRO A 105 -10.51 11.42 -18.79
C PRO A 105 -11.02 11.77 -17.38
N ALA A 106 -11.96 12.71 -17.28
CA ALA A 106 -12.71 12.88 -16.04
C ALA A 106 -13.78 11.79 -15.98
N LEU A 107 -13.98 11.21 -14.79
CA LEU A 107 -15.12 10.34 -14.54
C LEU A 107 -16.41 11.17 -14.53
N SER A 108 -17.47 10.60 -15.08
CA SER A 108 -18.83 11.12 -14.91
C SER A 108 -19.24 11.09 -13.44
N GLN A 109 -20.35 11.77 -13.10
CA GLN A 109 -20.83 11.79 -11.72
C GLN A 109 -21.24 10.40 -11.21
N GLU A 110 -21.74 9.53 -12.09
CA GLU A 110 -22.12 8.16 -11.75
C GLU A 110 -20.88 7.28 -11.53
N GLU A 111 -19.93 7.30 -12.46
CA GLU A 111 -18.65 6.60 -12.32
C GLU A 111 -17.89 7.05 -11.07
N MET A 112 -17.90 8.35 -10.77
CA MET A 112 -17.27 8.90 -9.57
C MET A 112 -17.92 8.38 -8.28
N ARG A 113 -19.25 8.19 -8.25
CA ARG A 113 -19.93 7.62 -7.08
C ARG A 113 -19.54 6.15 -6.89
N SER A 114 -19.61 5.36 -7.94
CA SER A 114 -19.24 3.94 -7.91
C SER A 114 -17.77 3.75 -7.53
N TYR A 115 -16.88 4.55 -8.11
CA TYR A 115 -15.45 4.54 -7.78
C TYR A 115 -15.20 4.87 -6.30
N LYS A 116 -15.86 5.89 -5.73
CA LYS A 116 -15.70 6.25 -4.32
C LYS A 116 -16.17 5.16 -3.37
N GLU A 117 -17.26 4.49 -3.70
CA GLU A 117 -17.77 3.33 -2.94
C GLU A 117 -16.74 2.19 -2.97
N GLN A 118 -16.23 1.84 -4.14
CA GLN A 118 -15.19 0.82 -4.31
C GLN A 118 -13.89 1.16 -3.59
N LEU A 119 -13.47 2.43 -3.61
CA LEU A 119 -12.30 2.90 -2.88
C LEU A 119 -12.50 2.78 -1.36
N GLY A 120 -13.70 3.10 -0.86
CA GLY A 120 -14.04 2.93 0.54
C GLY A 120 -13.93 1.47 0.99
N ILE A 121 -14.49 0.53 0.21
CA ILE A 121 -14.38 -0.90 0.46
C ILE A 121 -12.92 -1.35 0.45
N TYR A 122 -12.15 -0.92 -0.56
CA TYR A 122 -10.73 -1.28 -0.67
C TYR A 122 -9.91 -0.79 0.53
N ASN A 123 -10.11 0.47 0.96
CA ASN A 123 -9.41 1.01 2.13
C ASN A 123 -9.81 0.27 3.41
N GLY A 124 -11.09 -0.04 3.60
CA GLY A 124 -11.54 -0.84 4.74
C GLY A 124 -10.92 -2.24 4.77
N MET A 125 -10.74 -2.86 3.60
CA MET A 125 -10.03 -4.14 3.48
C MET A 125 -8.55 -4.03 3.86
N LEU A 126 -7.86 -2.96 3.44
CA LEU A 126 -6.46 -2.73 3.80
C LEU A 126 -6.28 -2.51 5.31
N GLU A 127 -7.13 -1.68 5.92
CA GLU A 127 -7.14 -1.43 7.36
C GLU A 127 -7.39 -2.74 8.13
N PHE A 128 -8.43 -3.48 7.74
CA PHE A 128 -8.73 -4.77 8.35
C PHE A 128 -7.59 -5.79 8.23
N ARG A 129 -6.92 -5.83 7.06
CA ARG A 129 -5.75 -6.68 6.87
C ARG A 129 -4.61 -6.29 7.80
N GLN A 130 -4.32 -4.99 7.92
CA GLN A 130 -3.26 -4.49 8.80
C GLN A 130 -3.54 -4.87 10.26
N ASP A 131 -4.78 -4.67 10.72
CA ASP A 131 -5.21 -5.05 12.08
C ASP A 131 -5.01 -6.56 12.32
N MET A 132 -5.31 -7.40 11.34
CA MET A 132 -5.13 -8.85 11.45
C MET A 132 -3.66 -9.27 11.46
N VAL A 133 -2.81 -8.63 10.64
CA VAL A 133 -1.36 -8.86 10.64
C VAL A 133 -0.77 -8.56 12.01
N GLU A 134 -1.12 -7.40 12.58
CA GLU A 134 -0.67 -6.97 13.91
C GLU A 134 -1.21 -7.87 15.02
N THR A 135 -2.50 -8.21 14.96
CA THR A 135 -3.15 -9.06 15.97
C THR A 135 -2.59 -10.48 15.99
N LEU A 136 -2.30 -11.05 14.82
CA LEU A 136 -1.74 -12.40 14.70
C LEU A 136 -0.23 -12.44 14.88
N GLY A 137 0.45 -11.28 14.84
CA GLY A 137 1.91 -11.18 14.89
C GLY A 137 2.58 -11.87 13.70
N VAL A 138 1.97 -11.78 12.52
CA VAL A 138 2.48 -12.36 11.28
C VAL A 138 3.15 -11.30 10.41
N GLU A 139 3.89 -11.71 9.40
CA GLU A 139 4.43 -10.77 8.40
C GLU A 139 3.31 -10.27 7.46
N GLY A 140 3.52 -9.11 6.84
CA GLY A 140 2.48 -8.45 6.02
C GLY A 140 2.05 -9.25 4.78
N ASP A 141 2.90 -10.15 4.29
CA ASP A 141 2.61 -11.09 3.21
C ASP A 141 2.04 -12.43 3.71
N GLY A 142 1.83 -12.57 5.02
CA GLY A 142 1.20 -13.72 5.66
C GLY A 142 2.18 -14.85 5.99
N TRP A 143 3.49 -14.67 5.84
CA TRP A 143 4.44 -15.68 6.28
C TRP A 143 4.45 -15.83 7.81
N VAL A 144 4.60 -17.08 8.23
CA VAL A 144 4.67 -17.50 9.62
C VAL A 144 5.80 -18.51 9.75
N SER A 145 6.64 -18.38 10.78
CA SER A 145 7.66 -19.39 11.07
C SER A 145 7.02 -20.70 11.51
N GLU A 146 7.69 -21.82 11.23
CA GLU A 146 7.21 -23.16 11.58
C GLU A 146 6.88 -23.28 13.09
N ASP A 147 7.71 -22.70 13.95
CA ASP A 147 7.56 -22.72 15.40
C ASP A 147 6.27 -22.04 15.91
N HIS A 148 5.75 -21.07 15.14
CA HIS A 148 4.57 -20.30 15.51
C HIS A 148 3.31 -20.71 14.73
N TRP A 149 3.45 -21.52 13.68
CA TRP A 149 2.36 -21.88 12.76
C TRP A 149 1.11 -22.42 13.46
N GLU A 150 1.26 -23.41 14.34
CA GLU A 150 0.10 -24.02 15.04
C GLU A 150 -0.62 -23.03 15.98
N GLY A 151 0.12 -22.10 16.57
CA GLY A 151 -0.44 -21.04 17.40
C GLY A 151 -1.25 -20.04 16.58
N VAL A 152 -0.63 -19.53 15.51
CA VAL A 152 -1.24 -18.58 14.58
C VAL A 152 -2.47 -19.18 13.89
N LYS A 153 -2.39 -20.43 13.43
CA LYS A 153 -3.52 -21.14 12.81
C LYS A 153 -4.72 -21.21 13.75
N LYS A 154 -4.51 -21.54 15.03
CA LYS A 154 -5.58 -21.57 16.04
C LYS A 154 -6.14 -20.18 16.32
N ALA A 155 -5.28 -19.16 16.45
CA ALA A 155 -5.68 -17.78 16.67
C ALA A 155 -6.52 -17.26 15.49
N HIS A 156 -6.06 -17.47 14.26
CA HIS A 156 -6.77 -17.12 13.03
C HIS A 156 -8.16 -17.75 12.97
N GLN A 157 -8.26 -19.06 13.21
CA GLN A 157 -9.55 -19.75 13.24
C GLN A 157 -10.47 -19.23 14.36
N TYR A 158 -9.91 -18.88 15.52
CA TYR A 158 -10.66 -18.30 16.63
C TYR A 158 -11.20 -16.91 16.27
N PHE A 159 -10.38 -16.02 15.72
CA PHE A 159 -10.81 -14.68 15.31
C PHE A 159 -11.87 -14.75 14.22
N TYR A 160 -11.64 -15.55 13.19
CA TYR A 160 -12.62 -15.73 12.11
C TYR A 160 -14.00 -16.14 12.65
N LYS A 161 -14.04 -17.18 13.51
CA LYS A 161 -15.30 -17.64 14.11
C LYS A 161 -15.94 -16.60 15.01
N THR A 162 -15.14 -15.89 15.79
CA THR A 162 -15.62 -14.89 16.76
C THR A 162 -16.25 -13.70 16.03
N ILE A 163 -15.57 -13.17 15.02
CA ILE A 163 -16.07 -12.04 14.22
C ILE A 163 -17.32 -12.48 13.44
N MET A 164 -17.29 -13.63 12.78
CA MET A 164 -18.45 -14.18 12.05
C MET A 164 -19.68 -14.38 12.95
N ALA A 165 -19.49 -14.83 14.19
CA ALA A 165 -20.56 -15.03 15.15
C ALA A 165 -21.09 -13.71 15.73
N SER A 166 -20.27 -12.67 15.77
CA SER A 166 -20.67 -11.33 16.25
C SER A 166 -21.53 -10.55 15.25
N MET A 167 -21.50 -10.94 13.97
CA MET A 167 -22.28 -10.29 12.92
C MET A 167 -23.75 -10.72 12.99
N GLU A 168 -24.65 -9.74 13.00
CA GLU A 168 -26.09 -10.00 13.18
C GLU A 168 -26.77 -10.44 11.88
N ASN A 169 -26.37 -9.88 10.74
CA ASN A 169 -27.03 -10.09 9.46
C ASN A 169 -26.17 -10.96 8.50
N ASP A 170 -26.83 -11.64 7.55
CA ASP A 170 -26.16 -12.49 6.57
C ASP A 170 -25.37 -11.71 5.52
N LYS A 171 -25.73 -10.45 5.28
CA LYS A 171 -25.08 -9.60 4.28
C LYS A 171 -23.66 -9.23 4.73
N ASP A 172 -23.49 -8.76 5.96
CA ASP A 172 -22.22 -8.40 6.57
C ASP A 172 -21.31 -9.63 6.69
N ARG A 173 -21.88 -10.81 6.97
CA ARG A 173 -21.12 -12.07 6.95
C ARG A 173 -20.54 -12.36 5.57
N GLU A 174 -21.32 -12.14 4.51
CA GLU A 174 -20.85 -12.38 3.13
C GLU A 174 -19.85 -11.31 2.67
N GLU A 175 -20.07 -10.05 3.05
CA GLU A 175 -19.13 -8.97 2.83
C GLU A 175 -17.79 -9.24 3.53
N LEU A 176 -17.81 -9.70 4.80
CA LEU A 176 -16.60 -10.09 5.51
C LEU A 176 -15.90 -11.28 4.85
N ARG A 177 -16.63 -12.29 4.37
CA ARG A 177 -16.02 -13.42 3.63
C ARG A 177 -15.27 -12.93 2.41
N THR A 178 -15.85 -11.95 1.70
CA THR A 178 -15.25 -11.35 0.52
C THR A 178 -14.01 -10.50 0.87
N MET A 179 -14.03 -9.82 2.01
CA MET A 179 -12.93 -8.96 2.48
C MET A 179 -11.89 -9.69 3.33
N TRP A 180 -12.06 -10.98 3.60
CA TRP A 180 -11.19 -11.71 4.51
C TRP A 180 -9.79 -11.90 3.90
N PRO A 181 -8.71 -11.45 4.57
CA PRO A 181 -7.40 -11.25 3.93
C PRO A 181 -6.56 -12.53 3.75
N PHE A 182 -6.91 -13.62 4.42
CA PHE A 182 -6.13 -14.86 4.44
C PHE A 182 -6.97 -16.07 4.07
N ASP A 183 -6.41 -17.02 3.34
CA ASP A 183 -7.12 -18.26 3.05
C ASP A 183 -7.58 -18.97 4.32
N GLN A 184 -8.74 -19.62 4.25
CA GLN A 184 -9.19 -20.46 5.35
C GLN A 184 -8.24 -21.66 5.48
N CYS A 185 -7.54 -21.75 6.62
CA CYS A 185 -6.73 -22.92 6.94
C CYS A 185 -7.64 -24.13 7.19
N GLN A 186 -8.03 -24.83 6.12
CA GLN A 186 -8.72 -26.12 6.23
C GLN A 186 -7.75 -27.17 6.80
N ALA A 187 -8.30 -28.09 7.57
CA ALA A 187 -7.55 -29.19 8.19
C ALA A 187 -7.38 -30.34 7.20
#